data_AF-A0A1H7WD76-F1
#
_entry.id   AF-A0A1H7WD76-F1
#
_cell.length_a   1.000
_cell.length_b   1.000
_cell.length_c   1.000
_cell.angle_alpha   90.00
_cell.angle_beta   90.00
_cell.angle_gamma   90.00
#
_symmetry.space_group_name_H-M   'P 1'
#
loop_
_entity.id
_entity.type
_entity.pdbx_description
1 polymer ?
#
loop_
_entity_poly.entity_id
_entity_poly.type
_entity_poly.pdbx_seq_one_letter_code
_entity_poly.pdbx_strand_id
1 'polypeptide(L)' 'MYKQLTLEQIYQISYGLQHKHSYRQIAKVVGCSATTIFNEV' A
#
# COMPACT_ATOMS: atom_id res chain seq x y z
N MET A 1 6.59 0.38 -16.79
CA MET A 1 6.63 -0.91 -16.07
C MET A 1 5.96 -0.73 -14.73
N TYR A 2 4.83 -1.40 -14.49
CA TYR A 2 4.27 -1.46 -13.13
C TYR A 2 5.18 -2.35 -12.29
N LYS A 3 5.73 -1.79 -11.21
CA LYS A 3 6.59 -2.52 -10.28
C LYS A 3 5.67 -3.34 -9.39
N GLN A 4 5.73 -4.67 -9.54
CA GLN A 4 4.95 -5.59 -8.72
C GLN A 4 5.26 -5.35 -7.23
N LEU A 5 4.21 -5.25 -6.42
CA LEU A 5 4.34 -5.12 -4.97
C LEU A 5 4.89 -6.43 -4.40
N THR A 6 5.77 -6.33 -3.42
CA THR A 6 6.24 -7.50 -2.67
C THR A 6 5.16 -7.99 -1.71
N LEU A 7 5.24 -9.26 -1.31
CA LEU A 7 4.34 -9.85 -0.30
C LEU A 7 4.31 -9.05 1.01
N GLU A 8 5.47 -8.56 1.45
CA GLU A 8 5.57 -7.73 2.65
C GLU A 8 4.82 -6.40 2.49
N GLN A 9 4.94 -5.76 1.33
CA GLN A 9 4.22 -4.52 1.03
C GLN A 9 2.71 -4.74 1.01
N ILE A 10 2.24 -5.84 0.41
CA ILE A 10 0.81 -6.21 0.37
C ILE A 10 0.27 -6.43 1.79
N TYR A 11 1.07 -7.07 2.66
CA TYR A 11 0.70 -7.28 4.06
C TYR A 11 0.55 -5.95 4.81
N GLN A 12 1.51 -5.04 4.67
CA GLN A 12 1.47 -3.71 5.29
C GLN A 12 0.31 -2.86 4.77
N ILE A 13 -0.02 -2.97 3.47
CA ILE A 13 -1.19 -2.32 2.88
C ILE A 13 -2.47 -2.85 3.52
N SER A 14 -2.64 -4.17 3.55
CA SER A 14 -3.82 -4.84 4.09
C SER A 14 -4.04 -4.51 5.57
N TYR A 15 -2.96 -4.54 6.36
CA TYR A 15 -2.97 -4.13 7.76
C TYR A 15 -3.41 -2.67 7.92
N GLY A 16 -2.84 -1.78 7.11
CA GLY A 16 -3.18 -0.36 7.12
C GLY A 16 -4.66 -0.09 6.85
N LEU A 17 -5.23 -0.78 5.85
CA LEU A 17 -6.63 -0.65 5.45
C LEU A 17 -7.59 -1.17 6.53
N GLN A 18 -7.28 -2.31 7.16
CA GLN A 18 -8.06 -2.84 8.27
C GLN A 18 -8.14 -1.86 9.45
N HIS A 19 -7.12 -1.04 9.65
CA HIS A 19 -7.06 -0.02 10.71
C HIS A 19 -7.52 1.37 10.26
N LYS A 20 -8.19 1.46 9.09
CA LYS A 20 -8.75 2.70 8.53
C LYS A 20 -7.70 3.80 8.29
N HIS A 21 -6.44 3.42 8.06
CA HIS A 21 -5.42 4.38 7.66
C HIS A 21 -5.69 4.86 6.23
N SER A 22 -5.42 6.14 5.98
CA SER A 22 -5.48 6.69 4.62
C SER A 22 -4.40 6.07 3.74
N TYR A 23 -4.66 5.92 2.44
CA TYR A 23 -3.66 5.46 1.47
C TYR A 23 -2.34 6.25 1.53
N ARG A 24 -2.41 7.54 1.90
CA ARG A 24 -1.23 8.39 2.08
C ARG A 24 -0.37 8.01 3.29
N GLN A 25 -0.98 7.54 4.38
CA GLN A 25 -0.27 7.02 5.54
C GLN A 25 0.35 5.67 5.22
N ILE A 26 -0.40 4.80 4.55
CA ILE A 26 0.07 3.46 4.16
C ILE A 26 1.24 3.58 3.17
N ALA A 27 1.14 4.46 2.18
CA ALA A 27 2.20 4.76 1.22
C ALA A 27 3.54 5.16 1.87
N LYS A 28 3.50 5.91 2.97
CA LYS A 28 4.71 6.30 3.72
C LYS A 28 5.41 5.10 4.36
N VAL A 29 4.66 4.11 4.84
CA VAL A 29 5.20 2.91 5.48
C VAL A 29 5.72 1.93 4.43
N VAL A 30 4.94 1.73 3.37
CA VAL A 30 5.19 0.73 2.32
C VAL A 30 6.29 1.18 1.33
N GLY A 31 6.56 2.49 1.28
CA GLY A 31 7.55 3.07 0.37
C GLY A 31 7.08 3.06 -1.10
N CYS A 32 5.76 3.15 -1.33
CA CYS A 32 5.16 3.20 -2.67
C CYS A 32 4.20 4.40 -2.79
N SER A 33 3.72 4.68 -4.01
CA SER A 33 2.77 5.77 -4.20
C SER A 33 1.37 5.36 -3.76
N ALA A 34 0.60 6.30 -3.18
CA ALA A 34 -0.79 6.05 -2.81
C ALA A 34 -1.65 5.62 -4.01
N THR A 35 -1.32 6.14 -5.20
CA THR A 35 -1.96 5.77 -6.47
C THR A 35 -1.68 4.32 -6.85
N THR A 36 -0.47 3.81 -6.57
CA THR A 36 -0.12 2.40 -6.75
C THR A 36 -0.97 1.51 -5.85
N ILE A 37 -1.15 1.89 -4.58
CA ILE A 37 -1.98 1.14 -3.64
C ILE A 37 -3.44 1.12 -4.09
N PHE A 38 -3.98 2.28 -4.51
CA PHE A 38 -5.36 2.38 -4.99
C PHE A 38 -5.62 1.57 -6.28
N ASN A 39 -4.63 1.43 -7.15
CA ASN A 39 -4.78 0.65 -8.39
C ASN A 39 -4.67 -0.87 -8.17
N GLU A 40 -4.04 -1.30 -7.07
CA GLU A 40 -3.77 -2.72 -6.77
C GLU A 40 -4.75 -3.33 -5.75
N VAL A 41 -5.50 -2.50 -5.01
CA VAL A 41 -6.48 -2.92 -3.99
C VAL A 41 -7.88 -2.50 -4.39
#